data_AF-A0A7X4JEB9-F1
#
_entry.id   AF-A0A7X4JEB9-F1
#
_cell.length_a   1.000
_cell.length_b   1.000
_cell.length_c   1.000
_cell.angle_alpha   90.00
_cell.angle_beta   90.00
_cell.angle_gamma   90.00
#
_symmetry.space_group_name_H-M   'P 1'
#
loop_
_entity.id
_entity.type
_entity.pdbx_description
1 polymer ?
#
loop_
_entity_poly.entity_id
_entity_poly.type
_entity_poly.pdbx_seq_one_letter_code
_entity_poly.pdbx_strand_id
1 'polypeptide(L)'
;MLSLSGKPIEDLLDPLMRLSALHQVIYILDRAQTTKTGNGPDAFPPFVFELAGSARKNPVQRISAGQYGSHIMLSRQAIDAFIDAFAQSKYWREQLATTMQRRNAANILKDMLLWKGDDDNGVGRNDSPEALLESLRLSALKDSKHTIWATVSSQTKGAGMALAKRRAGTWYAPNDAFLEALVLANVTDPVELGVFLRDLYNRYRIVIGQEQAQRAFGSSAAISLDQLKINEQRLEQRLRVLGFVDRKSDACAFVVNPYYEHGDRTDADAA
;
A
#
# COMPACT_ATOMS: atom_id res chain seq x y z
N MET A 1 -17.01 -5.02 10.67
CA MET A 1 -17.22 -3.65 10.14
C MET A 1 -17.04 -2.71 11.32
N LEU A 2 -16.42 -1.53 11.19
CA LEU A 2 -16.27 -0.59 12.31
C LEU A 2 -17.67 -0.31 12.91
N SER A 3 -17.92 -0.80 14.12
CA SER A 3 -19.11 -0.48 14.91
C SER A 3 -18.60 0.26 16.13
N LEU A 4 -18.75 1.59 16.12
CA LEU A 4 -18.34 2.46 17.22
C LEU A 4 -19.61 3.09 17.77
N SER A 5 -20.02 2.68 18.96
CA SER A 5 -21.28 3.16 19.56
C SER A 5 -21.26 4.66 19.88
N GLY A 6 -20.07 5.22 20.09
CA GLY A 6 -19.88 6.65 20.33
C GLY A 6 -19.91 7.54 19.08
N LYS A 7 -20.12 6.99 17.87
CA LYS A 7 -20.03 7.76 16.61
C LYS A 7 -21.14 7.40 15.61
N PRO A 8 -21.89 8.38 15.06
CA PRO A 8 -22.86 8.14 13.99
C PRO A 8 -22.22 7.47 12.78
N ILE A 9 -22.97 6.62 12.08
CA ILE A 9 -22.45 5.86 10.93
C ILE A 9 -22.01 6.77 9.77
N GLU A 10 -22.64 7.93 9.63
CA GLU A 10 -22.32 8.95 8.64
C GLU A 10 -20.88 9.46 8.83
N ASP A 11 -20.46 9.60 10.08
CA ASP A 11 -19.11 10.02 10.40
C ASP A 11 -18.07 8.90 10.24
N LEU A 12 -18.52 7.64 10.08
CA LEU A 12 -17.64 6.50 9.81
C LEU A 12 -17.32 6.34 8.32
N LEU A 13 -18.05 7.04 7.43
CA LEU A 13 -17.85 6.92 5.99
C LEU A 13 -16.44 7.37 5.55
N ASP A 14 -15.92 8.47 6.08
CA ASP A 14 -14.58 8.95 5.74
C ASP A 14 -13.47 7.98 6.23
N PRO A 15 -13.45 7.53 7.51
CA PRO A 15 -12.54 6.47 7.95
C PRO A 15 -12.65 5.18 7.14
N LEU A 16 -13.87 4.73 6.83
CA LEU A 16 -14.10 3.53 6.03
C LEU A 16 -13.56 3.68 4.61
N MET A 17 -13.74 4.83 3.97
CA MET A 17 -13.19 5.13 2.64
C MET A 17 -11.66 5.05 2.68
N ARG A 18 -11.01 5.69 3.66
CA ARG A 18 -9.54 5.72 3.80
C ARG A 18 -8.97 4.32 4.00
N LEU A 19 -9.59 3.52 4.86
CA LEU A 19 -9.18 2.15 5.12
C LEU A 19 -9.45 1.25 3.90
N SER A 20 -10.56 1.46 3.19
CA SER A 20 -10.85 0.71 1.96
C SER A 20 -9.77 0.96 0.91
N ALA A 21 -9.36 2.22 0.73
CA ALA A 21 -8.27 2.57 -0.16
C ALA A 21 -6.93 1.95 0.27
N LEU A 22 -6.60 1.94 1.57
CA LEU A 22 -5.43 1.24 2.11
C LEU A 22 -5.45 -0.26 1.75
N HIS A 23 -6.57 -0.95 1.99
CA HIS A 23 -6.68 -2.38 1.71
C HIS A 23 -6.63 -2.70 0.21
N GLN A 24 -7.22 -1.84 -0.63
CA GLN A 24 -7.09 -1.96 -2.08
C GLN A 24 -5.62 -1.84 -2.53
N VAL A 25 -4.88 -0.88 -1.97
CA VAL A 25 -3.45 -0.72 -2.26
C VAL A 25 -2.66 -1.94 -1.79
N ILE A 26 -2.88 -2.41 -0.56
CA ILE A 26 -2.23 -3.62 -0.03
C ILE A 26 -2.51 -4.82 -0.95
N TYR A 27 -3.76 -5.03 -1.33
CA TYR A 27 -4.15 -6.11 -2.23
C TYR A 27 -3.43 -6.01 -3.58
N ILE A 28 -3.39 -4.83 -4.20
CA ILE A 28 -2.68 -4.63 -5.48
C ILE A 28 -1.19 -4.97 -5.32
N LEU A 29 -0.53 -4.51 -4.26
CA LEU A 29 0.90 -4.74 -4.04
C LEU A 29 1.21 -6.20 -3.72
N ASP A 30 0.38 -6.86 -2.92
CA ASP A 30 0.45 -8.30 -2.66
C ASP A 30 0.33 -9.09 -3.98
N ARG A 31 -0.71 -8.82 -4.77
CA ARG A 31 -0.90 -9.50 -6.06
C ARG A 31 0.26 -9.23 -7.01
N ALA A 32 0.78 -8.01 -7.05
CA ALA A 32 1.92 -7.66 -7.87
C ALA A 32 3.19 -8.42 -7.44
N GLN A 33 3.45 -8.48 -6.13
CA GLN A 33 4.57 -9.23 -5.57
C GLN A 33 4.46 -10.74 -5.84
N THR A 34 3.28 -11.31 -5.61
CA THR A 34 2.99 -12.72 -5.88
C THR A 34 3.19 -13.04 -7.35
N THR A 35 2.68 -12.21 -8.23
CA THR A 35 2.83 -12.38 -9.68
C THR A 35 4.30 -12.31 -10.11
N LYS A 36 5.06 -11.37 -9.54
CA LYS A 36 6.46 -11.16 -9.88
C LYS A 36 7.39 -12.27 -9.37
N THR A 37 7.13 -12.79 -8.17
CA THR A 37 8.11 -13.64 -7.45
C THR A 37 7.61 -15.03 -7.08
N GLY A 38 6.31 -15.29 -7.20
CA GLY A 38 5.67 -16.50 -6.67
C GLY A 38 5.57 -16.54 -5.14
N ASN A 39 6.07 -15.53 -4.43
CA ASN A 39 6.03 -15.44 -2.97
C ASN A 39 4.71 -14.86 -2.46
N GLY A 40 4.31 -15.24 -1.24
CA GLY A 40 3.08 -14.79 -0.61
C GLY A 40 3.09 -13.34 -0.08
N PRO A 41 2.01 -12.95 0.64
CA PRO A 41 1.68 -11.56 0.96
C PRO A 41 2.68 -10.79 1.81
N ASP A 42 3.53 -11.46 2.57
CA ASP A 42 4.52 -10.79 3.43
C ASP A 42 5.79 -10.33 2.69
N ALA A 43 5.79 -10.40 1.36
CA ALA A 43 6.98 -10.11 0.54
C ALA A 43 6.98 -8.71 -0.09
N PHE A 44 5.88 -7.95 -0.07
CA PHE A 44 5.88 -6.62 -0.69
C PHE A 44 6.58 -5.57 0.21
N PRO A 45 7.16 -4.50 -0.37
CA PRO A 45 7.89 -3.51 0.43
C PRO A 45 6.97 -2.80 1.46
N PRO A 46 7.49 -2.37 2.62
CA PRO A 46 6.66 -1.74 3.65
C PRO A 46 6.31 -0.29 3.32
N PHE A 47 5.22 0.21 3.91
CA PHE A 47 4.88 1.63 3.89
C PHE A 47 5.67 2.39 4.96
N VAL A 48 6.73 3.09 4.58
CA VAL A 48 7.48 3.93 5.52
C VAL A 48 6.84 5.31 5.58
N PHE A 49 6.20 5.64 6.70
CA PHE A 49 5.49 6.91 6.88
C PHE A 49 6.40 7.98 7.50
N GLU A 50 6.44 9.15 6.87
CA GLU A 50 7.18 10.31 7.32
C GLU A 50 6.24 11.32 8.00
N LEU A 51 6.52 11.67 9.24
CA LEU A 51 5.69 12.50 10.12
C LEU A 51 6.42 13.72 10.67
N ALA A 52 7.76 13.70 10.69
CA ALA A 52 8.61 14.75 11.23
C ALA A 52 8.64 16.03 10.37
N GLY A 53 8.09 16.00 9.16
CA GLY A 53 7.96 17.11 8.24
C GLY A 53 9.09 17.20 7.21
N SER A 54 8.84 18.02 6.17
CA SER A 54 9.69 18.13 4.98
C SER A 54 10.97 18.97 5.18
N ALA A 55 11.71 18.76 6.26
CA ALA A 55 13.07 19.27 6.34
C ALA A 55 13.86 18.65 5.18
N ARG A 56 14.34 19.48 4.23
CA ARG A 56 15.18 19.00 3.11
C ARG A 56 16.28 18.13 3.73
N LYS A 57 16.35 16.85 3.33
CA LYS A 57 17.27 15.79 3.79
C LYS A 57 16.80 14.91 4.97
N ASN A 58 15.52 14.91 5.38
CA ASN A 58 15.05 13.89 6.34
C ASN A 58 15.28 12.47 5.77
N PRO A 59 16.11 11.62 6.43
CA PRO A 59 16.38 10.26 5.96
C PRO A 59 15.13 9.38 5.86
N VAL A 60 14.16 9.57 6.77
CA VAL A 60 12.86 8.86 6.74
C VAL A 60 12.08 9.26 5.50
N GLN A 61 12.07 10.54 5.13
CA GLN A 61 11.43 11.02 3.90
C GLN A 61 12.02 10.39 2.65
N ARG A 62 13.36 10.30 2.57
CA ARG A 62 14.04 9.70 1.41
C ARG A 62 13.66 8.24 1.24
N ILE A 63 13.59 7.50 2.34
CA ILE A 63 13.26 6.08 2.32
C ILE A 63 11.78 5.88 2.05
N SER A 64 10.92 6.71 2.63
CA SER A 64 9.50 6.78 2.29
C SER A 64 9.26 7.03 0.79
N ALA A 65 9.97 7.98 0.19
CA ALA A 65 9.91 8.25 -1.25
C ALA A 65 10.39 7.05 -2.08
N GLY A 66 11.46 6.38 -1.63
CA GLY A 66 11.97 5.15 -2.26
C GLY A 66 10.96 4.01 -2.21
N GLN A 67 10.28 3.81 -1.07
CA GLN A 67 9.22 2.80 -0.95
C GLN A 67 8.00 3.13 -1.81
N TYR A 68 7.58 4.40 -1.82
CA TYR A 68 6.52 4.86 -2.71
C TYR A 68 6.86 4.56 -4.19
N GLY A 69 8.07 4.91 -4.64
CA GLY A 69 8.54 4.58 -5.98
C GLY A 69 8.58 3.08 -6.26
N SER A 70 9.00 2.28 -5.27
CA SER A 70 9.06 0.81 -5.36
C SER A 70 7.67 0.20 -5.51
N HIS A 71 6.65 0.71 -4.82
CA HIS A 71 5.26 0.26 -4.97
C HIS A 71 4.69 0.52 -6.37
N ILE A 72 4.95 1.72 -6.92
CA ILE A 72 4.57 2.06 -8.30
C ILE A 72 5.28 1.15 -9.30
N MET A 73 6.59 0.93 -9.12
CA MET A 73 7.39 0.09 -10.00
C MET A 73 6.99 -1.39 -9.92
N LEU A 74 6.66 -1.89 -8.73
CA LEU A 74 6.29 -3.28 -8.51
C LEU A 74 5.07 -3.68 -9.36
N SER A 75 4.09 -2.78 -9.48
CA SER A 75 2.90 -3.00 -10.32
C SER A 75 3.25 -3.14 -11.80
N ARG A 76 4.25 -2.37 -12.29
CA ARG A 76 4.74 -2.47 -13.67
C ARG A 76 5.49 -3.79 -13.89
N GLN A 77 6.40 -4.11 -12.99
CA GLN A 77 7.20 -5.35 -13.05
C GLN A 77 6.34 -6.62 -12.95
N ALA A 78 5.21 -6.55 -12.26
CA ALA A 78 4.26 -7.66 -12.20
C ALA A 78 3.58 -7.94 -13.55
N ILE A 79 3.31 -6.90 -14.36
CA ILE A 79 2.77 -7.07 -15.72
C ILE A 79 3.80 -7.76 -16.60
N ASP A 80 5.06 -7.32 -16.56
CA ASP A 80 6.14 -7.98 -17.29
C ASP A 80 6.28 -9.45 -16.89
N ALA A 81 6.35 -9.72 -15.59
CA ALA A 81 6.48 -11.09 -15.09
C ALA A 81 5.26 -11.96 -15.46
N PHE A 82 4.05 -11.39 -15.47
CA PHE A 82 2.85 -12.09 -15.92
C PHE A 82 2.94 -12.45 -17.41
N ILE A 83 3.33 -11.50 -18.26
CA ILE A 83 3.46 -11.72 -19.70
C ILE A 83 4.54 -12.77 -19.98
N ASP A 84 5.67 -12.72 -19.29
CA ASP A 84 6.75 -13.70 -19.41
C ASP A 84 6.28 -15.11 -18.98
N ALA A 85 5.60 -15.22 -17.84
CA ALA A 85 5.05 -16.48 -17.36
C ALA A 85 3.97 -17.02 -18.31
N PHE A 86 3.14 -16.14 -18.87
CA PHE A 86 2.13 -16.48 -19.85
C PHE A 86 2.74 -17.03 -21.14
N ALA A 87 3.79 -16.39 -21.67
CA ALA A 87 4.54 -16.86 -22.84
C ALA A 87 5.19 -18.24 -22.62
N GLN A 88 5.58 -18.52 -21.38
CA GLN A 88 6.18 -19.79 -21.00
C GLN A 88 5.15 -20.88 -20.68
N SER A 89 3.87 -20.53 -20.59
CA SER A 89 2.82 -21.48 -20.22
C SER A 89 2.65 -22.57 -21.28
N LYS A 90 2.32 -23.78 -20.81
CA LYS A 90 2.00 -24.92 -21.69
C LYS A 90 0.86 -24.57 -22.65
N TYR A 91 -0.18 -23.92 -22.13
CA TYR A 91 -1.33 -23.47 -22.91
C TYR A 91 -0.92 -22.59 -24.10
N TRP A 92 -0.08 -21.57 -23.87
CA TRP A 92 0.40 -20.71 -24.96
C TRP A 92 1.20 -21.51 -25.99
N ARG A 93 2.19 -22.29 -25.55
CA ARG A 93 3.07 -23.05 -26.46
C ARG A 93 2.33 -24.07 -27.33
N GLU A 94 1.36 -24.78 -26.78
CA GLU A 94 0.57 -25.77 -27.52
C GLU A 94 -0.26 -25.13 -28.63
N GLN A 95 -0.82 -23.94 -28.38
CA GLN A 95 -1.64 -23.22 -29.36
C GLN A 95 -0.81 -22.67 -30.53
N LEU A 96 0.49 -22.41 -30.29
CA LEU A 96 1.43 -21.97 -31.31
C LEU A 96 2.06 -23.11 -32.11
N ALA A 97 1.94 -24.37 -31.69
CA ALA A 97 2.48 -25.52 -32.43
C ALA A 97 1.69 -25.86 -33.73
N THR A 98 0.77 -25.00 -34.15
CA THR A 98 -0.13 -25.21 -35.29
C THR A 98 0.22 -24.28 -36.45
N THR A 99 -0.20 -24.63 -37.68
CA THR A 99 -0.03 -23.77 -38.85
C THR A 99 -0.78 -22.44 -38.76
N MET A 100 -1.77 -22.34 -37.86
CA MET A 100 -2.56 -21.14 -37.59
C MET A 100 -2.07 -20.35 -36.36
N GLN A 101 -0.80 -20.53 -35.95
CA GLN A 101 -0.19 -19.93 -34.76
C GLN A 101 -0.54 -18.45 -34.53
N ARG A 102 -0.49 -17.62 -35.59
CA ARG A 102 -0.78 -16.18 -35.51
C ARG A 102 -2.23 -15.89 -35.16
N ARG A 103 -3.18 -16.61 -35.79
CA ARG A 103 -4.62 -16.45 -35.53
C ARG A 103 -4.96 -16.91 -34.11
N ASN A 104 -4.38 -18.02 -33.68
CA ASN A 104 -4.57 -18.55 -32.33
C ASN A 104 -4.02 -17.56 -31.29
N ALA A 105 -2.80 -17.05 -31.49
CA ALA A 105 -2.21 -16.01 -30.64
C ALA A 105 -3.14 -14.80 -30.51
N ALA A 106 -3.59 -14.22 -31.62
CA ALA A 106 -4.47 -13.05 -31.61
C ALA A 106 -5.80 -13.31 -30.88
N ASN A 107 -6.41 -14.48 -31.10
CA ASN A 107 -7.64 -14.86 -30.41
C ASN A 107 -7.42 -15.03 -28.89
N ILE A 108 -6.33 -15.69 -28.50
CA ILE A 108 -6.01 -15.89 -27.09
C ILE A 108 -5.78 -14.56 -26.38
N LEU A 109 -4.99 -13.66 -26.96
CA LEU A 109 -4.73 -12.34 -26.37
C LEU A 109 -6.03 -11.52 -26.27
N LYS A 110 -6.93 -11.65 -27.24
CA LYS A 110 -8.25 -11.01 -27.20
C LYS A 110 -9.18 -11.63 -26.15
N ASP A 111 -9.27 -12.94 -26.08
CA ASP A 111 -10.30 -13.60 -25.28
C ASP A 111 -9.88 -13.72 -23.80
N MET A 112 -8.59 -13.96 -23.54
CA MET A 112 -8.06 -14.06 -22.18
C MET A 112 -7.64 -12.72 -21.59
N LEU A 113 -6.99 -11.87 -22.40
CA LEU A 113 -6.38 -10.62 -21.91
C LEU A 113 -7.14 -9.38 -22.38
N LEU A 114 -8.27 -9.56 -23.07
CA LEU A 114 -9.13 -8.49 -23.59
C LEU A 114 -8.39 -7.50 -24.50
N TRP A 115 -7.26 -7.92 -25.08
CA TRP A 115 -6.45 -7.08 -25.94
C TRP A 115 -6.96 -7.11 -27.37
N LYS A 116 -7.37 -5.94 -27.87
CA LYS A 116 -7.99 -5.81 -29.20
C LYS A 116 -6.99 -5.52 -30.33
N GLY A 117 -5.70 -5.51 -30.03
CA GLY A 117 -4.70 -4.89 -30.90
C GLY A 117 -4.69 -3.38 -30.71
N ASP A 118 -3.54 -2.75 -30.93
CA ASP A 118 -3.41 -1.29 -30.94
C ASP A 118 -3.24 -0.83 -32.38
N ASP A 119 -4.22 -0.11 -32.92
CA ASP A 119 -4.20 0.41 -34.30
C ASP A 119 -3.01 1.39 -34.49
N ASP A 120 -2.57 2.06 -33.41
CA ASP A 120 -1.43 2.99 -33.42
C ASP A 120 -0.06 2.28 -33.39
N ASN A 121 0.04 1.04 -32.90
CA ASN A 121 1.32 0.33 -32.78
C ASN A 121 1.67 -0.52 -34.00
N GLY A 122 0.91 -0.39 -35.09
CA GLY A 122 1.27 -0.99 -36.38
C GLY A 122 1.31 -2.52 -36.37
N VAL A 123 0.40 -3.18 -35.63
CA VAL A 123 0.28 -4.64 -35.67
C VAL A 123 0.01 -5.09 -37.11
N GLY A 124 1.05 -5.61 -37.75
CA GLY A 124 1.04 -6.01 -39.13
C GLY A 124 0.18 -7.25 -39.35
N ARG A 125 -0.37 -7.39 -40.57
CA ARG A 125 -1.07 -8.62 -40.96
C ARG A 125 -0.20 -9.88 -40.89
N ASN A 126 1.12 -9.73 -40.81
CA ASN A 126 2.13 -10.79 -40.86
C ASN A 126 2.95 -10.94 -39.57
N ASP A 127 2.55 -10.29 -38.47
CA ASP A 127 3.32 -10.34 -37.22
C ASP A 127 3.33 -11.75 -36.61
N SER A 128 4.49 -12.13 -36.07
CA SER A 128 4.63 -13.40 -35.35
C SER A 128 3.89 -13.36 -34.00
N PRO A 129 3.56 -14.51 -33.40
CA PRO A 129 3.00 -14.56 -32.05
C PRO A 129 3.82 -13.79 -31.00
N GLU A 130 5.14 -13.79 -31.12
CA GLU A 130 6.06 -13.06 -30.25
C GLU A 130 5.94 -11.55 -30.46
N ALA A 131 5.84 -11.10 -31.72
CA ALA A 131 5.61 -9.70 -32.03
C ALA A 131 4.27 -9.20 -31.47
N LEU A 132 3.19 -10.01 -31.57
CA LEU A 132 1.90 -9.68 -30.96
C LEU A 132 1.99 -9.55 -29.43
N LEU A 133 2.75 -10.43 -28.78
CA LEU A 133 2.94 -10.40 -27.33
C LEU A 133 3.74 -9.16 -26.89
N GLU A 134 4.76 -8.77 -27.65
CA GLU A 134 5.51 -7.54 -27.37
C GLU A 134 4.66 -6.29 -27.62
N SER A 135 3.79 -6.27 -28.64
CA SER A 135 2.81 -5.19 -28.80
C SER A 135 1.82 -5.10 -27.64
N LEU A 136 1.36 -6.24 -27.11
CA LEU A 136 0.58 -6.27 -25.87
C LEU A 136 1.38 -5.67 -24.71
N ARG A 137 2.64 -6.07 -24.52
CA ARG A 137 3.50 -5.58 -23.43
C ARG A 137 3.63 -4.06 -23.48
N LEU A 138 3.95 -3.51 -24.65
CA LEU A 138 4.04 -2.06 -24.86
C LEU A 138 2.71 -1.36 -24.58
N SER A 139 1.59 -1.93 -25.04
CA SER A 139 0.25 -1.39 -24.79
C SER A 139 -0.12 -1.40 -23.30
N ALA A 140 0.16 -2.49 -22.58
CA ALA A 140 -0.13 -2.64 -21.17
C ALA A 140 0.74 -1.75 -20.27
N LEU A 141 1.98 -1.47 -20.68
CA LEU A 141 2.91 -0.60 -19.96
C LEU A 141 2.80 0.88 -20.34
N LYS A 142 2.03 1.22 -21.39
CA LYS A 142 1.80 2.59 -21.82
C LYS A 142 1.16 3.40 -20.70
N ASP A 143 1.78 4.52 -20.34
CA ASP A 143 1.27 5.38 -19.28
C ASP A 143 -0.11 5.95 -19.64
N SER A 144 -1.08 5.71 -18.78
CA SER A 144 -2.45 6.24 -18.89
C SER A 144 -3.07 6.44 -17.51
N LYS A 145 -4.26 7.06 -17.46
CA LYS A 145 -4.99 7.28 -16.20
C LYS A 145 -5.62 6.00 -15.63
N HIS A 146 -5.69 4.93 -16.42
CA HIS A 146 -6.40 3.70 -16.08
C HIS A 146 -5.45 2.53 -15.76
N THR A 147 -4.16 2.81 -15.53
CA THR A 147 -3.18 1.79 -15.18
C THR A 147 -3.23 1.44 -13.69
N ILE A 148 -2.80 0.23 -13.34
CA ILE A 148 -2.79 -0.25 -11.95
C ILE A 148 -1.92 0.66 -11.06
N TRP A 149 -0.76 1.11 -11.57
CA TRP A 149 0.09 2.03 -10.81
C TRP A 149 -0.51 3.44 -10.67
N ALA A 150 -1.31 3.89 -11.64
CA ALA A 150 -2.10 5.11 -11.49
C ALA A 150 -3.18 4.96 -10.40
N THR A 151 -3.83 3.79 -10.32
CA THR A 151 -4.76 3.46 -9.23
C THR A 151 -4.07 3.48 -7.87
N VAL A 152 -2.91 2.84 -7.70
CA VAL A 152 -2.14 2.88 -6.44
C VAL A 152 -1.81 4.33 -6.05
N SER A 153 -1.32 5.12 -7.00
CA SER A 153 -1.01 6.55 -6.78
C SER A 153 -2.25 7.36 -6.38
N SER A 154 -3.38 7.14 -7.05
CA SER A 154 -4.63 7.86 -6.76
C SER A 154 -5.22 7.45 -5.42
N GLN A 155 -5.23 6.15 -5.09
CA GLN A 155 -5.79 5.64 -3.84
C GLN A 155 -4.96 6.09 -2.63
N THR A 156 -3.63 5.99 -2.73
CA THR A 156 -2.74 6.45 -1.63
C THR A 156 -2.89 7.95 -1.36
N LYS A 157 -3.02 8.78 -2.39
CA LYS A 157 -3.26 10.23 -2.23
C LYS A 157 -4.66 10.54 -1.73
N GLY A 158 -5.69 9.92 -2.30
CA GLY A 158 -7.09 10.10 -1.91
C GLY A 158 -7.36 9.67 -0.47
N ALA A 159 -6.74 8.59 -0.03
CA ALA A 159 -6.80 8.13 1.37
C ALA A 159 -6.09 9.09 2.34
N GLY A 160 -5.25 10.00 1.84
CA GLY A 160 -4.42 10.87 2.66
C GLY A 160 -3.15 10.22 3.17
N MET A 161 -2.65 9.14 2.55
CA MET A 161 -1.42 8.44 2.94
C MET A 161 -0.15 9.08 2.38
N ALA A 162 -0.25 9.79 1.25
CA ALA A 162 0.89 10.28 0.49
C ALA A 162 0.79 11.77 0.20
N LEU A 163 1.94 12.44 0.26
CA LEU A 163 2.10 13.85 -0.07
C LEU A 163 2.96 14.00 -1.32
N ALA A 164 2.49 14.80 -2.28
CA ALA A 164 3.26 15.20 -3.45
C ALA A 164 3.66 16.67 -3.34
N LYS A 165 4.95 16.96 -3.46
CA LYS A 165 5.47 18.33 -3.41
C LYS A 165 6.37 18.61 -4.61
N ARG A 166 6.13 19.76 -5.25
CA ARG A 166 6.91 20.21 -6.42
C ARG A 166 8.40 20.19 -6.09
N ARG A 167 9.21 19.58 -6.97
CA ARG A 167 10.68 19.37 -6.85
C ARG A 167 11.15 18.39 -5.76
N ALA A 168 10.29 17.95 -4.84
CA ALA A 168 10.64 16.97 -3.80
C ALA A 168 10.09 15.57 -4.09
N GLY A 169 9.17 15.43 -5.04
CA GLY A 169 8.58 14.15 -5.42
C GLY A 169 7.36 13.81 -4.56
N THR A 170 7.05 12.51 -4.50
CA THR A 170 5.95 11.95 -3.70
C THR A 170 6.51 10.96 -2.70
N TRP A 171 6.01 11.01 -1.47
CA TRP A 171 6.36 10.08 -0.40
C TRP A 171 5.15 9.83 0.49
N TYR A 172 5.21 8.80 1.33
CA TYR A 172 4.17 8.55 2.32
C TYR A 172 4.32 9.51 3.51
N ALA A 173 3.33 10.38 3.66
CA ALA A 173 3.21 11.32 4.76
C ALA A 173 1.72 11.43 5.08
N PRO A 174 1.21 10.60 6.01
CA PRO A 174 -0.22 10.51 6.24
C PRO A 174 -0.75 11.81 6.85
N ASN A 175 -1.94 12.23 6.44
CA ASN A 175 -2.68 13.33 7.06
C ASN A 175 -3.39 12.87 8.35
N ASP A 176 -3.93 13.82 9.12
CA ASP A 176 -4.54 13.52 10.41
C ASP A 176 -5.79 12.64 10.29
N ALA A 177 -6.61 12.84 9.26
CA ALA A 177 -7.78 12.01 9.01
C ALA A 177 -7.44 10.54 8.71
N PHE A 178 -6.31 10.27 8.05
CA PHE A 178 -5.82 8.91 7.88
C PHE A 178 -5.30 8.30 9.19
N LEU A 179 -4.60 9.09 10.01
CA LEU A 179 -4.15 8.64 11.34
C LEU A 179 -5.33 8.32 12.25
N GLU A 180 -6.36 9.17 12.26
CA GLU A 180 -7.63 8.92 12.95
C GLU A 180 -8.25 7.60 12.48
N ALA A 181 -8.39 7.39 11.17
CA ALA A 181 -8.95 6.16 10.62
C ALA A 181 -8.19 4.90 11.08
N LEU A 182 -6.85 4.99 11.20
CA LEU A 182 -6.04 3.89 11.75
C LEU A 182 -6.34 3.65 13.24
N VAL A 183 -6.47 4.69 14.07
CA VAL A 183 -6.83 4.52 15.49
C VAL A 183 -8.22 3.89 15.62
N LEU A 184 -9.22 4.47 14.95
CA LEU A 184 -10.62 4.01 15.02
C LEU A 184 -10.77 2.52 14.67
N ALA A 185 -9.95 2.00 13.76
CA ALA A 185 -10.05 0.62 13.27
C ALA A 185 -9.19 -0.41 14.00
N ASN A 186 -8.26 0.03 14.85
CA ASN A 186 -7.27 -0.85 15.47
C ASN A 186 -7.21 -0.74 16.99
N VAL A 187 -7.84 0.27 17.59
CA VAL A 187 -7.82 0.49 19.04
C VAL A 187 -9.23 0.27 19.60
N THR A 188 -9.40 -0.84 20.31
CA THR A 188 -10.62 -1.20 21.05
C THR A 188 -10.48 -0.83 22.53
N ASP A 189 -9.30 -1.10 23.08
CA ASP A 189 -8.92 -0.77 24.46
C ASP A 189 -7.66 0.11 24.43
N PRO A 190 -7.38 0.90 25.47
CA PRO A 190 -6.13 1.64 25.57
C PRO A 190 -4.91 0.72 25.39
N VAL A 191 -4.06 1.02 24.40
CA VAL A 191 -2.84 0.25 24.10
C VAL A 191 -1.62 1.14 24.14
N GLU A 192 -0.48 0.61 24.57
CA GLU A 192 0.78 1.37 24.52
C GLU A 192 1.14 1.74 23.07
N LEU A 193 1.71 2.92 22.86
CA LEU A 193 2.08 3.40 21.52
C LEU A 193 2.94 2.40 20.74
N GLY A 194 3.91 1.75 21.40
CA GLY A 194 4.74 0.72 20.77
C GLY A 194 3.94 -0.50 20.30
N VAL A 195 2.93 -0.91 21.08
CA VAL A 195 2.00 -1.99 20.71
C VAL A 195 1.18 -1.60 19.50
N PHE A 196 0.60 -0.40 19.49
CA PHE A 196 -0.13 0.14 18.34
C PHE A 196 0.72 0.15 17.07
N LEU A 197 1.97 0.64 17.15
CA LEU A 197 2.88 0.66 16.01
C LEU A 197 3.22 -0.74 15.49
N ARG A 198 3.38 -1.72 16.38
CA ARG A 198 3.62 -3.11 16.01
C ARG A 198 2.40 -3.72 15.31
N ASP A 199 1.20 -3.42 15.78
CA ASP A 199 -0.03 -3.93 15.18
C ASP A 199 -0.26 -3.32 13.78
N LEU A 200 0.05 -2.04 13.59
CA LEU A 200 0.04 -1.41 12.27
C LEU A 200 1.06 -2.07 11.32
N TYR A 201 2.24 -2.44 11.81
CA TYR A 201 3.23 -3.17 11.01
C TYR A 201 2.74 -4.57 10.65
N ASN A 202 2.24 -5.33 11.61
CA ASN A 202 1.78 -6.71 11.36
C ASN A 202 0.58 -6.74 10.40
N ARG A 203 -0.35 -5.80 10.54
CA ARG A 203 -1.60 -5.78 9.75
C ARG A 203 -1.44 -5.12 8.39
N TYR A 204 -0.61 -4.08 8.28
CA TYR A 204 -0.55 -3.22 7.09
C TYR A 204 0.87 -3.02 6.55
N ARG A 205 1.90 -3.56 7.20
CA ARG A 205 3.32 -3.31 6.89
C ARG A 205 3.70 -1.83 6.97
N ILE A 206 3.05 -1.08 7.87
CA ILE A 206 3.37 0.33 8.12
C ILE A 206 4.57 0.41 9.05
N VAL A 207 5.58 1.18 8.65
CA VAL A 207 6.79 1.46 9.40
C VAL A 207 6.81 2.94 9.75
N ILE A 208 6.77 3.23 11.04
CA ILE A 208 6.91 4.58 11.61
C ILE A 208 8.13 4.64 12.52
N GLY A 209 8.33 3.58 13.30
CA GLY A 209 9.29 3.50 14.38
C GLY A 209 10.49 2.58 14.18
N GLN A 210 11.38 2.60 15.17
CA GLN A 210 12.64 1.84 15.19
C GLN A 210 12.40 0.33 15.12
N GLU A 211 11.50 -0.20 15.96
CA GLU A 211 11.24 -1.64 16.04
C GLU A 211 10.73 -2.18 14.70
N GLN A 212 9.80 -1.47 14.08
CA GLN A 212 9.16 -1.84 12.82
C GLN A 212 10.16 -1.70 11.66
N ALA A 213 11.00 -0.66 11.68
CA ALA A 213 12.08 -0.49 10.71
C ALA A 213 13.12 -1.63 10.82
N GLN A 214 13.50 -2.02 12.03
CA GLN A 214 14.42 -3.14 12.25
C GLN A 214 13.82 -4.46 11.75
N ARG A 215 12.53 -4.70 11.97
CA ARG A 215 11.83 -5.88 11.41
C ARG A 215 11.77 -5.86 9.88
N ALA A 216 11.55 -4.69 9.29
CA ALA A 216 11.38 -4.54 7.85
C ALA A 216 12.69 -4.61 7.06
N PHE A 217 13.77 -4.08 7.62
CA PHE A 217 15.02 -3.84 6.90
C PHE A 217 16.23 -4.52 7.54
N GLY A 218 16.08 -5.12 8.72
CA GLY A 218 17.19 -5.67 9.48
C GLY A 218 18.21 -4.61 9.91
N SER A 219 19.39 -5.07 10.34
CA SER A 219 20.49 -4.21 10.81
C SER A 219 21.21 -3.44 9.69
N SER A 220 20.85 -3.69 8.42
CA SER A 220 21.42 -3.03 7.24
C SER A 220 20.65 -1.79 6.80
N ALA A 221 19.60 -1.39 7.54
CA ALA A 221 18.78 -0.24 7.21
C ALA A 221 19.61 1.06 7.20
N ALA A 222 19.64 1.77 6.08
CA ALA A 222 20.21 3.12 5.98
C ALA A 222 19.36 4.20 6.69
N ILE A 223 18.49 3.80 7.63
CA ILE A 223 17.61 4.68 8.41
C ILE A 223 18.30 5.01 9.72
N SER A 224 18.46 6.30 10.02
CA SER A 224 18.94 6.76 11.32
C SER A 224 17.90 6.44 12.41
N LEU A 225 18.32 5.71 13.44
CA LEU A 225 17.48 5.39 14.61
C LEU A 225 16.96 6.66 15.29
N ASP A 226 17.79 7.70 15.43
CA ASP A 226 17.39 8.98 16.02
C ASP A 226 16.28 9.65 15.21
N GLN A 227 16.34 9.58 13.87
CA GLN A 227 15.30 10.14 13.01
C GLN A 227 14.00 9.36 13.11
N LEU A 228 14.05 8.03 13.27
CA LEU A 228 12.85 7.23 13.56
C LEU A 228 12.25 7.57 14.92
N LYS A 229 13.08 7.82 15.94
CA LYS A 229 12.59 8.27 17.25
C LYS A 229 11.87 9.62 17.17
N ILE A 230 12.42 10.57 16.41
CA ILE A 230 11.76 11.86 16.15
C ILE A 230 10.44 11.64 15.38
N ASN A 231 10.42 10.70 14.43
CA ASN A 231 9.23 10.35 13.66
C ASN A 231 8.12 9.77 14.55
N GLU A 232 8.45 8.86 15.47
CA GLU A 232 7.53 8.32 16.49
C GLU A 232 7.01 9.42 17.43
N GLN A 233 7.90 10.26 17.97
CA GLN A 233 7.50 11.39 18.82
C GLN A 233 6.53 12.32 18.09
N ARG A 234 6.72 12.49 16.78
CA ARG A 234 5.83 13.33 15.98
C ARG A 234 4.49 12.66 15.70
N LEU A 235 4.43 11.33 15.57
CA LEU A 235 3.17 10.59 15.59
C LEU A 235 2.43 10.85 16.90
N GLU A 236 3.10 10.60 18.03
CA GLU A 236 2.51 10.74 19.36
C GLU A 236 1.90 12.13 19.55
N GLN A 237 2.65 13.18 19.19
CA GLN A 237 2.17 14.55 19.30
C GLN A 237 0.95 14.81 18.42
N ARG A 238 0.90 14.27 17.20
CA ARG A 238 -0.26 14.43 16.30
C ARG A 238 -1.48 13.71 16.86
N LEU A 239 -1.32 12.46 17.29
CA LEU A 239 -2.39 11.69 17.91
C LEU A 239 -2.90 12.35 19.20
N ARG A 240 -2.01 12.96 19.99
CA ARG A 240 -2.38 13.74 21.19
C ARG A 240 -3.24 14.95 20.84
N VAL A 241 -2.88 15.71 19.80
CA VAL A 241 -3.68 16.85 19.32
C VAL A 241 -5.06 16.39 18.84
N LEU A 242 -5.16 15.20 18.27
CA LEU A 242 -6.43 14.59 17.85
C LEU A 242 -7.23 13.96 19.00
N GLY A 243 -6.71 13.96 20.23
CA GLY A 243 -7.38 13.35 21.39
C GLY A 243 -7.25 11.83 21.48
N PHE A 244 -6.34 11.21 20.72
CA PHE A 244 -6.12 9.77 20.68
C PHE A 244 -4.94 9.28 21.51
N VAL A 245 -4.29 10.15 22.29
CA VAL A 245 -3.20 9.75 23.18
C VAL A 245 -3.44 10.29 24.59
N ASP A 246 -3.39 9.38 25.57
CA ASP A 246 -3.31 9.69 27.00
C ASP A 246 -1.89 9.40 27.50
N ARG A 247 -1.23 10.42 28.07
CA ARG A 247 0.13 10.29 28.59
C ARG A 247 0.08 10.21 30.11
N LYS A 248 0.19 8.99 30.63
CA LYS A 248 0.16 8.72 32.08
C LYS A 248 1.50 8.96 32.77
N SER A 249 2.61 8.92 32.04
CA SER A 249 3.96 9.23 32.56
C SER A 249 4.90 9.70 31.46
N ASP A 250 6.08 10.21 31.83
CA ASP A 250 7.11 10.63 30.87
C ASP A 250 7.59 9.50 29.94
N ALA A 251 7.47 8.24 30.38
CA ALA A 251 7.97 7.07 29.66
C ALA A 251 6.86 6.25 28.98
N CYS A 252 5.58 6.57 29.18
CA CYS A 252 4.48 5.74 28.68
C CYS A 252 3.32 6.57 28.12
N ALA A 253 3.03 6.36 26.84
CA ALA A 253 1.90 6.94 26.11
C ALA A 253 0.97 5.82 25.66
N PHE A 254 -0.32 5.98 25.95
CA PHE A 254 -1.38 5.06 25.53
C PHE A 254 -2.16 5.69 24.39
N VAL A 255 -2.35 4.94 23.30
CA VAL A 255 -3.29 5.29 22.24
C VAL A 255 -4.69 4.85 22.70
N VAL A 256 -5.64 5.76 22.63
CA VAL A 256 -7.02 5.55 23.06
C VAL A 256 -7.98 5.84 21.91
N ASN A 257 -9.08 5.09 21.85
CA ASN A 257 -10.20 5.37 20.96
C ASN A 257 -11.41 5.80 21.79
N PRO A 258 -11.72 7.11 21.86
CA PRO A 258 -12.80 7.62 22.73
C PRO A 258 -14.20 7.19 22.26
N TYR A 259 -14.32 6.60 21.08
CA TYR A 259 -15.60 6.17 20.51
C TYR A 259 -15.84 4.65 20.63
N TYR A 260 -14.87 3.92 21.20
CA TYR A 260 -15.05 2.50 21.50
C TYR A 260 -15.65 2.37 22.89
N GLU A 261 -16.78 1.67 22.98
CA GLU A 261 -17.47 1.42 24.24
C GLU A 261 -16.54 0.64 25.18
N HIS A 262 -16.08 1.30 26.24
CA HIS A 262 -15.57 0.58 27.40
C HIS A 262 -16.83 0.10 28.10
N GLY A 263 -17.19 -1.17 27.93
CA GLY A 263 -18.31 -1.73 28.70
C GLY A 263 -18.10 -1.32 30.15
N ASP A 264 -19.06 -0.56 30.71
CA ASP A 264 -19.03 -0.13 32.09
C ASP A 264 -18.68 -1.36 32.93
N ARG A 265 -17.48 -1.37 33.52
CA ARG A 265 -17.28 -2.12 34.75
C ARG A 265 -18.09 -1.36 35.77
N THR A 266 -19.40 -1.63 35.79
CA THR A 266 -20.23 -1.33 36.93
C THR A 266 -19.56 -1.93 38.14
N ASP A 267 -19.16 -1.07 39.06
CA ASP A 267 -18.83 -1.39 40.44
C ASP A 267 -20.04 -2.07 41.11
N ALA A 268 -20.26 -3.35 40.78
CA ALA A 268 -21.34 -4.18 41.30
C ALA A 268 -20.84 -5.36 42.15
N ASP A 269 -19.54 -5.37 42.52
CA ASP A 269 -18.96 -6.31 43.49
C ASP A 269 -18.51 -5.60 44.79
N ALA A 270 -19.13 -4.45 45.10
CA ALA A 270 -19.04 -3.80 46.40
C ALA A 270 -20.42 -3.71 47.06
N ALA A 271 -21.00 -4.87 47.39
CA ALA A 271 -22.06 -5.03 48.38
C ALA A 271 -22.07 -6.45 48.94
#